data_AF-A0A5S3Y2V4-F1
#
_entry.id   AF-A0A5S3Y2V4-F1
#
_cell.length_a   1.000
_cell.length_b   1.000
_cell.length_c   1.000
_cell.angle_alpha   90.00
_cell.angle_beta   90.00
_cell.angle_gamma   90.00
#
_symmetry.space_group_name_H-M   'P 1'
#
loop_
_entity.id
_entity.type
_entity.pdbx_description
1 polymer ?
#
loop_
_entity_poly.entity_id
_entity_poly.type
_entity_poly.pdbx_seq_one_letter_code
_entity_poly.pdbx_strand_id
1 'polypeptide(L)'
;MSSLLLLLLGLCFVMLSLLTFIRWLRIRYDKHHWRVCEIVNINNVIDNNVRNLELLHYRKILVSYKFKGNFYSVFVAFDQQLIAQFKNGIDCTILIDSNNPNVTYLNSNYWVKYCGVWFFSGIIFIALSFLIHI
;
A
#
# COMPACT_ATOMS: atom_id res chain seq x y z
N MET A 1 -32.65 22.82 12.65
CA MET A 1 -31.64 21.88 13.21
C MET A 1 -31.16 20.83 12.21
N SER A 2 -32.01 20.34 11.30
CA SER A 2 -31.65 19.35 10.26
C SER A 2 -30.63 19.86 9.23
N SER A 3 -30.72 21.11 8.78
CA SER A 3 -29.80 21.71 7.80
C SER A 3 -28.36 21.78 8.31
N LEU A 4 -28.15 22.26 9.54
CA LEU A 4 -26.84 22.36 10.17
C LEU A 4 -26.20 20.98 10.42
N LEU A 5 -27.00 19.98 10.76
CA LEU A 5 -26.54 18.59 10.91
C LEU A 5 -26.07 17.99 9.58
N LEU A 6 -26.84 18.20 8.50
CA LEU A 6 -26.45 17.77 7.14
C LEU A 6 -25.17 18.44 6.67
N LEU A 7 -24.98 19.72 7.00
CA LEU A 7 -23.78 20.48 6.65
C LEU A 7 -22.54 19.93 7.37
N LEU A 8 -22.65 19.70 8.69
CA LEU A 8 -21.58 19.10 9.49
C LEU A 8 -21.23 17.68 9.02
N LEU A 9 -22.24 16.86 8.72
CA LEU A 9 -22.05 15.50 8.23
C LEU A 9 -21.33 15.52 6.86
N GLY A 10 -21.80 16.38 5.94
CA GLY A 10 -21.20 16.56 4.63
C GLY A 10 -19.73 17.00 4.71
N LEU A 11 -19.43 18.00 5.55
CA LEU A 11 -18.05 18.42 5.81
C LEU A 11 -17.19 17.27 6.36
N CYS A 12 -17.72 16.46 7.27
CA CYS A 12 -16.99 15.33 7.84
C CYS A 12 -16.62 14.28 6.77
N PHE A 13 -17.55 13.95 5.88
CA PHE A 13 -17.30 13.05 4.74
C PHE A 13 -16.28 13.61 3.75
N VAL A 14 -16.32 14.92 3.48
CA VAL A 14 -15.32 15.59 2.63
C VAL A 14 -13.93 15.55 3.29
N MET A 15 -13.82 15.82 4.59
CA MET A 15 -12.53 15.78 5.30
C MET A 15 -11.96 14.35 5.37
N LEU A 16 -12.81 13.33 5.58
CA LEU A 16 -12.39 11.92 5.56
C LEU A 16 -11.89 11.47 4.18
N SER A 17 -12.57 11.88 3.11
CA SER A 17 -12.13 11.60 1.75
C SER A 17 -10.81 12.31 1.43
N LEU A 18 -10.66 13.58 1.81
CA LEU A 18 -9.41 14.31 1.63
C LEU A 18 -8.23 13.64 2.37
N LEU A 19 -8.44 13.18 3.61
CA LEU A 19 -7.41 12.52 4.40
C LEU A 19 -6.94 11.21 3.76
N THR A 20 -7.87 10.40 3.26
CA THR A 20 -7.52 9.14 2.57
C THR A 20 -6.82 9.40 1.23
N PHE A 21 -7.23 10.46 0.51
CA PHE A 21 -6.57 10.89 -0.73
C PHE A 21 -5.15 11.40 -0.49
N ILE A 22 -4.92 12.25 0.52
CA ILE A 22 -3.58 12.74 0.88
C ILE A 22 -2.67 11.57 1.28
N ARG A 23 -3.18 10.61 2.07
CA ARG A 23 -2.42 9.39 2.38
C ARG A 23 -2.05 8.63 1.11
N TRP A 24 -3.01 8.42 0.21
CA TRP A 24 -2.76 7.74 -1.07
C TRP A 24 -1.71 8.46 -1.94
N LEU A 25 -1.78 9.79 -2.02
CA LEU A 25 -0.79 10.60 -2.73
C LEU A 25 0.60 10.47 -2.11
N ARG A 26 0.71 10.54 -0.79
CA ARG A 26 1.99 10.34 -0.10
C ARG A 26 2.60 8.97 -0.43
N ILE A 27 1.78 7.93 -0.38
CA ILE A 27 2.20 6.57 -0.75
C ILE A 27 2.64 6.48 -2.22
N ARG A 28 1.93 7.13 -3.14
CA ARG A 28 2.30 7.20 -4.56
C ARG A 28 3.60 7.96 -4.78
N TYR A 29 3.83 9.02 -4.01
CA TYR A 29 5.04 9.82 -4.05
C TYR A 29 6.24 9.00 -3.55
N ASP A 30 6.09 8.30 -2.42
CA ASP A 30 7.12 7.38 -1.90
C ASP A 30 7.44 6.27 -2.90
N LYS A 31 6.45 5.81 -3.68
CA LYS A 31 6.67 4.85 -4.78
C LYS A 31 7.60 5.34 -5.90
N HIS A 32 7.80 6.63 -6.04
CA HIS A 32 8.69 7.18 -7.06
C HIS A 32 10.18 7.09 -6.66
N HIS A 33 10.50 6.75 -5.40
CA HIS A 33 11.87 6.63 -4.89
C HIS A 33 12.46 5.21 -4.96
N TRP A 34 11.88 4.36 -5.81
CA TRP A 34 12.28 2.96 -5.92
C TRP A 34 13.63 2.85 -6.64
N ARG A 35 14.56 2.12 -6.02
CA ARG A 35 15.90 1.86 -6.57
C ARG A 35 16.03 0.39 -6.92
N VAL A 36 16.67 0.14 -8.06
CA VAL A 36 17.04 -1.20 -8.49
C VAL A 36 18.25 -1.63 -7.67
N CYS A 37 18.13 -2.74 -6.94
CA CYS A 37 19.21 -3.33 -6.15
C CYS A 37 19.43 -4.78 -6.60
N GLU A 38 20.69 -5.21 -6.60
CA GLU A 38 21.07 -6.58 -6.95
C GLU A 38 20.79 -7.54 -5.79
N ILE A 39 20.25 -8.71 -6.11
CA ILE A 39 19.97 -9.78 -5.16
C ILE A 39 21.26 -10.53 -4.85
N VAL A 40 21.64 -10.55 -3.58
CA VAL A 40 22.83 -11.28 -3.12
C VAL A 40 22.48 -12.69 -2.69
N ASN A 41 21.33 -12.88 -2.04
CA ASN A 41 20.91 -14.19 -1.55
C ASN A 41 19.38 -14.31 -1.48
N ILE A 42 18.85 -15.49 -1.78
CA ILE A 42 17.42 -15.81 -1.66
C ILE A 42 17.27 -16.97 -0.68
N ASN A 43 16.71 -16.68 0.49
CA ASN A 43 16.32 -17.69 1.46
C ASN A 43 14.82 -17.94 1.36
N ASN A 44 14.43 -19.21 1.24
CA ASN A 44 13.03 -19.60 1.21
C ASN A 44 12.50 -19.59 2.65
N VAL A 45 11.63 -18.65 3.00
CA VAL A 45 11.03 -18.57 4.34
C VAL A 45 9.56 -18.89 4.23
N ILE A 46 9.21 -20.13 4.60
CA ILE A 46 7.82 -20.54 4.70
C ILE A 46 7.26 -19.92 5.99
N ASP A 47 6.46 -18.87 5.83
CA ASP A 47 5.79 -18.19 6.93
C ASP A 47 4.63 -19.06 7.43
N ASN A 48 4.92 -19.98 8.36
CA ASN A 48 3.93 -20.89 8.96
C ASN A 48 2.95 -20.18 9.92
N ASN A 49 3.05 -18.86 10.09
CA ASN A 49 2.32 -18.11 11.12
C ASN A 49 1.00 -17.48 10.64
N VAL A 50 0.46 -17.88 9.49
CA VAL A 50 -0.82 -17.37 9.00
C VAL A 50 -1.96 -18.29 9.42
N ARG A 51 -2.65 -17.93 10.52
CA ARG A 51 -3.82 -18.65 11.07
C ARG A 51 -5.07 -18.67 10.17
N ASN A 52 -5.05 -17.98 9.03
CA ASN A 52 -6.17 -17.98 8.08
C ASN A 52 -5.85 -18.93 6.92
N LEU A 53 -6.63 -20.02 6.83
CA LEU A 53 -6.55 -21.04 5.77
C LEU A 53 -6.61 -20.45 4.36
N GLU A 54 -7.25 -19.30 4.17
CA GLU A 54 -7.38 -18.63 2.87
C GLU A 54 -6.10 -17.92 2.38
N LEU A 55 -5.11 -17.72 3.25
CA LEU A 55 -3.83 -17.06 2.91
C LEU A 55 -2.66 -18.02 2.70
N LEU A 56 -2.89 -19.34 2.77
CA LEU A 56 -1.90 -20.40 2.55
C LEU A 56 -1.20 -20.32 1.18
N HIS A 57 -1.78 -19.59 0.21
CA HIS A 57 -1.19 -19.39 -1.11
C HIS A 57 -0.11 -18.30 -1.17
N TYR A 58 0.03 -17.44 -0.16
CA TYR A 58 1.06 -16.41 -0.16
C TYR A 58 2.35 -16.93 0.47
N ARG A 59 3.05 -17.81 -0.26
CA ARG A 59 4.46 -18.09 0.04
C ARG A 59 5.23 -16.77 -0.07
N LYS A 60 6.10 -16.51 0.90
CA LYS A 60 7.02 -15.37 0.89
C LYS A 60 8.44 -15.91 0.77
N ILE A 61 9.33 -15.10 0.21
CA ILE A 61 10.77 -15.37 0.12
C ILE A 61 11.52 -14.25 0.82
N LEU A 62 12.55 -14.58 1.57
CA LEU A 62 13.45 -13.59 2.15
C LEU A 62 14.57 -13.33 1.15
N VAL A 63 14.56 -12.13 0.57
CA VAL A 63 15.57 -11.69 -0.38
C VAL A 63 16.54 -10.77 0.33
N SER A 64 17.82 -11.15 0.33
CA SER A 64 18.92 -10.33 0.80
C SER A 64 19.54 -9.57 -0.36
N TYR A 65 19.77 -8.29 -0.17
CA TYR A 65 20.29 -7.39 -1.21
C TYR A 65 21.33 -6.44 -0.62
N LYS A 66 22.16 -5.89 -1.51
CA LYS A 66 23.16 -4.88 -1.14
C LYS A 66 22.68 -3.51 -1.56
N PHE A 67 22.62 -2.58 -0.61
CA PHE A 67 22.30 -1.17 -0.89
C PHE A 67 23.28 -0.26 -0.15
N LYS A 68 23.92 0.65 -0.89
CA LYS A 68 24.93 1.59 -0.36
C LYS A 68 26.05 0.93 0.49
N GLY A 69 26.46 -0.27 0.11
CA GLY A 69 27.52 -1.02 0.82
C GLY A 69 27.05 -1.85 2.02
N ASN A 70 25.80 -1.70 2.46
CA ASN A 70 25.21 -2.48 3.55
C ASN A 70 24.31 -3.61 3.01
N PHE A 71 24.19 -4.67 3.80
CA PHE A 71 23.30 -5.79 3.51
C PHE A 71 21.96 -5.59 4.22
N TYR A 72 20.88 -5.78 3.48
CA TYR A 72 19.51 -5.71 3.98
C TYR A 72 18.73 -6.94 3.52
N SER A 73 17.63 -7.25 4.21
CA SER A 73 16.78 -8.40 3.90
C SER A 73 15.30 -8.01 3.92
N VAL A 74 14.56 -8.36 2.88
CA VAL A 74 13.13 -8.05 2.73
C VAL A 74 12.35 -9.30 2.36
N PHE A 75 11.13 -9.39 2.87
CA PHE A 75 10.18 -10.42 2.45
C PHE A 75 9.48 -10.02 1.15
N VAL A 76 9.64 -10.80 0.10
CA VAL A 76 8.97 -10.60 -1.19
C VAL A 76 7.94 -11.73 -1.39
N ALA A 77 6.92 -11.49 -2.21
CA ALA A 77 6.03 -12.57 -2.63
C ALA A 77 6.82 -13.64 -3.38
N PHE A 78 6.44 -14.90 -3.22
CA PHE A 78 7.08 -16.01 -3.91
C PHE A 78 6.85 -15.92 -5.42
N ASP A 79 7.95 -15.86 -6.15
CA ASP A 79 7.98 -15.88 -7.60
C ASP A 79 8.90 -17.03 -8.07
N GLN A 80 8.34 -18.00 -8.77
CA GLN A 80 9.08 -19.15 -9.27
C GLN A 80 10.11 -18.77 -10.34
N GLN A 81 9.82 -17.75 -11.16
CA GLN A 81 10.72 -17.32 -12.22
C GLN A 81 11.96 -16.67 -11.63
N LEU A 82 11.79 -15.81 -10.63
CA LEU A 82 12.89 -15.16 -9.93
C LEU A 82 13.82 -16.17 -9.24
N ILE A 83 13.25 -17.21 -8.60
CA ILE A 83 14.04 -18.29 -7.99
C ILE A 83 14.80 -19.09 -9.06
N ALA A 84 14.16 -19.39 -10.19
CA ALA A 84 14.81 -20.11 -11.29
C ALA A 84 15.95 -19.29 -11.90
N GLN A 85 15.75 -17.99 -12.11
CA GLN A 85 16.77 -17.07 -12.62
C GLN A 85 17.97 -16.99 -11.66
N PHE A 86 17.72 -16.85 -10.36
CA PHE A 86 18.77 -16.83 -9.35
C PHE A 86 19.56 -18.14 -9.31
N LYS A 87 18.88 -19.30 -9.38
CA LYS A 87 19.54 -20.62 -9.45
C LYS A 87 20.38 -20.80 -10.71
N ASN A 88 19.97 -20.18 -11.80
CA ASN A 88 20.70 -20.22 -13.08
C ASN A 88 21.86 -19.22 -13.12
N GLY A 89 22.14 -18.48 -12.03
CA GLY A 89 23.21 -17.49 -11.97
C GLY A 89 22.95 -16.25 -12.83
N ILE A 90 21.68 -15.97 -13.14
CA ILE A 90 21.28 -14.77 -13.87
C ILE A 90 21.16 -13.62 -12.87
N ASP A 91 21.71 -12.46 -13.21
CA ASP A 91 21.64 -11.25 -12.38
C ASP A 91 20.17 -10.88 -12.11
N CYS A 92 19.75 -11.11 -10.86
CA CYS A 92 18.40 -10.80 -10.42
C CYS A 92 18.41 -9.45 -9.69
N THR A 93 17.42 -8.60 -10.00
CA THR A 93 17.28 -7.30 -9.35
C THR A 93 15.92 -7.17 -8.68
N ILE A 94 15.88 -6.42 -7.58
CA ILE A 94 14.65 -6.06 -6.89
C ILE A 94 14.54 -4.55 -6.74
N LEU A 95 13.30 -4.06 -6.77
CA LEU A 95 12.99 -2.66 -6.54
C LEU A 95 12.70 -2.44 -5.06
N ILE A 96 13.37 -1.45 -4.48
CA ILE A 96 13.36 -1.21 -3.04
C ILE A 96 13.17 0.27 -2.80
N ASP A 97 12.35 0.60 -1.80
CA ASP A 97 12.21 1.96 -1.34
C ASP A 97 13.50 2.42 -0.64
N SER A 98 14.11 3.50 -1.15
CA SER A 98 15.36 4.07 -0.61
C SER A 98 15.23 4.51 0.85
N ASN A 99 14.03 4.89 1.28
CA ASN A 99 13.79 5.50 2.59
C ASN A 99 13.39 4.47 3.65
N ASN A 100 12.92 3.29 3.24
CA ASN A 100 12.48 2.27 4.19
C ASN A 100 12.81 0.83 3.72
N PRO A 101 14.09 0.43 3.78
CA PRO A 101 14.58 -0.83 3.24
C PRO A 101 14.02 -2.09 3.93
N ASN A 102 13.34 -1.97 5.07
CA ASN A 102 12.87 -3.11 5.87
C ASN A 102 11.33 -3.30 5.85
N VAL A 103 10.58 -2.35 5.27
CA VAL A 103 9.12 -2.37 5.39
C VAL A 103 8.50 -2.86 4.09
N THR A 104 7.92 -4.06 4.16
CA THR A 104 7.04 -4.56 3.11
C THR A 104 5.74 -3.77 3.17
N TYR A 105 5.42 -3.07 2.08
CA TYR A 105 4.17 -2.32 1.98
C TYR A 105 3.00 -3.31 1.90
N LEU A 106 2.46 -3.70 3.06
CA LEU A 106 1.17 -4.38 3.12
C LEU A 106 0.15 -3.39 2.55
N ASN A 107 -0.47 -3.75 1.43
CA ASN A 107 -1.42 -2.91 0.69
C ASN A 107 -2.69 -2.65 1.54
N SER A 108 -2.60 -1.76 2.53
CA SER A 108 -3.68 -1.41 3.44
C SER A 108 -4.64 -0.37 2.85
N ASN A 109 -4.54 -0.07 1.55
CA ASN A 109 -5.35 0.95 0.87
C ASN A 109 -6.75 0.47 0.49
N TYR A 110 -7.38 -0.38 1.31
CA TYR A 110 -8.80 -0.72 1.15
C TYR A 110 -9.68 0.54 1.16
N TRP A 111 -9.33 1.52 1.99
CA TRP A 111 -10.10 2.75 2.18
C TRP A 111 -10.08 3.70 0.99
N VAL A 112 -9.06 3.65 0.13
CA VAL A 112 -8.96 4.53 -1.05
C VAL A 112 -10.05 4.23 -2.07
N LYS A 113 -10.50 2.97 -2.16
CA LYS A 113 -11.63 2.58 -3.02
C LYS A 113 -12.92 3.32 -2.64
N TYR A 114 -13.07 3.68 -1.37
CA TYR A 114 -14.24 4.39 -0.84
C TYR A 114 -14.07 5.92 -0.85
N CYS A 115 -12.88 6.43 -1.18
CA CYS A 115 -12.61 7.88 -1.22
C CYS A 115 -13.60 8.61 -2.15
N GLY A 116 -13.86 8.06 -3.34
CA GLY A 116 -14.83 8.64 -4.28
C GLY A 116 -16.25 8.65 -3.71
N VAL A 117 -16.69 7.53 -3.14
CA VAL A 117 -18.03 7.39 -2.55
C VAL A 117 -18.25 8.40 -1.42
N TRP A 118 -17.26 8.55 -0.53
CA TRP A 118 -17.32 9.52 0.57
C TRP A 118 -17.33 10.96 0.08
N PHE A 119 -16.56 11.28 -0.96
CA PHE A 119 -16.53 12.63 -1.53
C PHE A 119 -17.87 13.01 -2.17
N PHE A 120 -18.44 12.13 -3.01
CA PHE A 120 -19.74 12.39 -3.64
C PHE A 120 -20.87 12.44 -2.61
N SER A 121 -20.86 11.54 -1.62
CA SER A 121 -21.84 11.58 -0.53
C SER A 121 -21.75 12.87 0.28
N GLY A 122 -20.53 13.38 0.54
CA GLY A 122 -20.32 14.65 1.22
C GLY A 122 -20.89 15.85 0.44
N ILE A 123 -20.64 15.91 -0.86
CA ILE A 123 -21.18 16.97 -1.74
C ILE A 123 -22.71 16.94 -1.76
N ILE A 124 -23.32 15.74 -1.84
CA ILE A 124 -24.78 15.59 -1.84
C ILE A 124 -25.37 16.10 -0.52
N PHE A 125 -24.78 15.77 0.63
CA PHE A 125 -25.25 16.27 1.93
C PHE A 125 -25.12 17.78 2.06
N ILE A 126 -24.04 18.37 1.52
CA ILE A 126 -23.86 19.83 1.50
C ILE A 126 -24.92 20.49 0.60
N ALA A 127 -25.14 19.98 -0.61
CA ALA A 127 -26.12 20.52 -1.54
C ALA A 127 -27.56 20.44 -0.96
N LEU A 128 -27.93 19.30 -0.36
CA LEU A 128 -29.21 19.13 0.32
C LEU A 128 -29.37 20.07 1.51
N SER A 129 -28.30 20.37 2.25
CA SER A 129 -28.33 21.33 3.36
C SER A 129 -28.76 22.72 2.87
N PHE A 130 -28.24 23.18 1.73
CA PHE A 130 -28.62 24.46 1.14
C PHE A 130 -30.03 24.45 0.54
N LEU A 131 -30.45 23.35 -0.07
CA LEU A 131 -31.77 23.22 -0.69
C LEU A 131 -32.90 23.18 0.35
N ILE A 132 -32.64 22.64 1.55
CA ILE A 132 -33.57 22.68 2.69
C ILE A 132 -33.60 24.06 3.37
N HIS A 133 -32.59 24.91 3.11
CA HIS A 133 -32.47 26.23 3.70
C HIS A 133 -33.16 27.34 2.87
N ILE A 134 -33.47 27.04 1.59
CA ILE A 134 -34.33 27.81 0.68
C ILE A 134 -35.79 27.43 0.96
#